data_AF-A0A7L2EFD9-F1
#
_entry.id   AF-A0A7L2EFD9-F1
#
_cell.length_a   1.000
_cell.length_b   1.000
_cell.length_c   1.000
_cell.angle_alpha   90.00
_cell.angle_beta   90.00
_cell.angle_gamma   90.00
#
_symmetry.space_group_name_H-M   'P 1'
#
loop_
_entity.id
_entity.type
_entity.pdbx_description
1 polymer ?
#
loop_
_entity_poly.entity_id
_entity_poly.type
_entity_poly.pdbx_seq_one_letter_code
_entity_poly.pdbx_strand_id
1 'polypeptide(L)'
;PKKILKCKAVSRELNFSSAEQMEKFRLEQKVYFKGQCLEEWFFEFGFVIPNSTNTWQSLIEAAPESQMMPANVLTGNVIIETKFYDDDLLVSTSRVRLFYV
;
A
#
# COMPACT_ATOMS: atom_id res chain seq x y z
N PRO A 1 13.75 4.53 4.84
CA PRO A 1 14.53 5.27 5.86
C PRO A 1 13.72 5.40 7.16
N LYS A 2 14.32 5.14 8.33
CA LYS A 2 13.60 5.12 9.63
C LYS A 2 12.86 6.41 9.99
N LYS A 3 13.30 7.55 9.45
CA LYS A 3 12.66 8.87 9.65
C LYS A 3 11.21 8.94 9.14
N ILE A 4 10.80 8.04 8.23
CA ILE A 4 9.43 7.97 7.71
C ILE A 4 8.39 7.73 8.81
N LEU A 5 8.77 7.05 9.91
CA LEU A 5 7.88 6.77 11.04
C LEU A 5 7.51 8.02 11.85
N LYS A 6 8.17 9.16 11.58
CA LYS A 6 7.86 10.46 12.19
C LYS A 6 6.99 11.34 11.30
N CYS A 7 6.67 10.89 10.08
CA CYS A 7 5.83 11.64 9.16
C CYS A 7 4.36 11.48 9.58
N LYS A 8 3.62 12.58 9.69
CA LYS A 8 2.17 12.56 9.95
C LYS A 8 1.39 11.97 8.78
N ALA A 9 1.91 12.15 7.57
CA ALA A 9 1.37 11.54 6.37
C ALA A 9 2.51 11.30 5.38
N VAL A 10 2.32 10.32 4.51
CA VAL A 10 3.22 9.96 3.42
C VAL A 10 2.43 10.03 2.12
N SER A 11 2.87 10.87 1.19
CA SER A 11 2.38 10.83 -0.19
C SER A 11 3.11 9.72 -0.95
N ARG A 12 2.35 8.90 -1.65
CA ARG A 12 2.84 7.82 -2.50
C ARG A 12 2.42 8.11 -3.94
N GLU A 13 3.36 7.97 -4.85
CA GLU A 13 3.08 7.92 -6.28
C GLU A 13 3.38 6.51 -6.80
N LEU A 14 2.43 5.93 -7.53
CA LEU A 14 2.57 4.66 -8.24
C LEU A 14 2.46 4.92 -9.74
N ASN A 15 3.46 4.47 -10.50
CA ASN A 15 3.37 4.44 -11.96
C ASN A 15 3.13 3.00 -12.40
N PHE A 16 2.10 2.77 -13.20
CA PHE A 16 1.76 1.44 -13.70
C PHE A 16 1.24 1.50 -15.13
N SER A 17 1.41 0.41 -15.85
CA SER A 17 0.84 0.22 -17.19
C SER A 17 -0.08 -0.99 -17.19
N SER A 18 -1.14 -0.94 -18.01
CA SER A 18 -2.03 -2.08 -18.23
C SER A 18 -2.30 -2.24 -19.72
N ALA A 19 -2.12 -3.46 -20.23
CA ALA A 19 -2.58 -3.81 -21.58
C ALA A 19 -4.12 -3.93 -21.62
N GLU A 20 -4.69 -4.51 -20.57
CA GLU A 20 -6.13 -4.73 -20.42
C GLU A 20 -6.85 -3.47 -19.90
N GLN A 21 -8.11 -3.31 -20.31
CA GLN A 21 -9.03 -2.36 -19.68
C GLN A 21 -9.44 -2.88 -18.29
N MET A 22 -9.65 -1.95 -17.36
CA MET A 22 -10.27 -2.25 -16.06
C MET A 22 -11.38 -1.26 -15.77
N GLU A 23 -12.49 -1.73 -15.22
CA GLU A 23 -13.65 -0.89 -14.92
C GLU A 23 -13.45 -0.12 -13.61
N LYS A 24 -12.95 -0.80 -12.58
CA LYS A 24 -12.78 -0.24 -11.24
C LYS A 24 -11.51 -0.76 -10.57
N PHE A 25 -10.37 -0.33 -11.10
CA PHE A 25 -9.08 -0.69 -10.53
C PHE A 25 -8.93 -0.11 -9.11
N ARG A 26 -8.63 -0.98 -8.15
CA ARG A 26 -8.47 -0.62 -6.73
C ARG A 26 -7.44 -1.50 -6.02
N LEU A 27 -6.93 -1.00 -4.90
CA LEU A 27 -6.00 -1.71 -4.02
C LEU A 27 -6.61 -1.90 -2.64
N GLU A 28 -6.38 -3.08 -2.08
CA GLU A 28 -6.48 -3.32 -0.65
C GLU A 28 -5.08 -3.62 -0.12
N GLN A 29 -4.68 -2.91 0.93
CA GLN A 29 -3.38 -3.12 1.56
C GLN A 29 -3.54 -3.43 3.04
N LYS A 30 -2.88 -4.49 3.49
CA LYS A 30 -2.85 -4.89 4.89
C LYS A 30 -1.43 -4.84 5.41
N VAL A 31 -1.23 -4.12 6.51
CA VAL A 31 0.05 -4.03 7.20
C VAL A 31 0.07 -5.05 8.32
N TYR A 32 0.91 -6.06 8.19
CA TYR A 32 1.10 -7.08 9.21
C TYR A 32 2.36 -6.84 10.01
N PHE A 33 2.27 -6.98 11.32
CA PHE A 33 3.41 -7.08 12.22
C PHE A 33 3.38 -8.43 12.92
N LYS A 34 4.39 -9.28 12.69
CA LYS A 34 4.47 -10.64 13.26
C LYS A 34 3.19 -11.47 13.04
N GLY A 35 2.53 -11.30 11.88
CA GLY A 35 1.31 -12.01 11.51
C GLY A 35 0.00 -11.38 12.00
N GLN A 36 0.05 -10.36 12.87
CA GLN A 36 -1.13 -9.60 13.27
C GLN A 36 -1.35 -8.43 12.32
N CYS A 37 -2.58 -8.28 11.81
CA CYS A 37 -2.97 -7.14 10.99
C CYS A 37 -3.10 -5.89 11.87
N LEU A 38 -2.29 -4.87 11.60
CA LEU A 38 -2.31 -3.61 12.34
C LEU A 38 -3.20 -2.58 11.65
N GLU A 39 -3.10 -2.49 10.33
CA GLU A 39 -3.81 -1.49 9.52
C GLU A 39 -4.31 -2.11 8.22
N GLU A 40 -5.44 -1.60 7.76
CA GLU A 40 -6.02 -1.89 6.45
C GLU A 40 -6.24 -0.58 5.70
N TRP A 41 -5.77 -0.49 4.47
CA TRP A 41 -5.91 0.68 3.62
C TRP A 41 -6.60 0.30 2.32
N PHE A 42 -7.51 1.17 1.88
CA PHE A 42 -8.30 0.99 0.67
C PHE A 42 -8.06 2.19 -0.24
N PHE A 43 -7.68 1.92 -1.49
CA PHE A 43 -7.42 2.95 -2.49
C PHE A 43 -8.15 2.60 -3.78
N GLU A 44 -8.86 3.57 -4.35
CA GLU A 44 -9.53 3.41 -5.64
C GLU A 44 -8.86 4.31 -6.70
N PHE A 45 -8.50 3.70 -7.83
CA PHE A 45 -8.04 4.43 -9.01
C PHE A 45 -9.22 4.68 -9.98
N GLY A 46 -10.04 3.65 -10.19
CA GLY A 46 -11.18 3.68 -11.10
C GLY A 46 -10.84 3.10 -12.47
N PHE A 47 -11.40 3.68 -13.53
CA PHE A 47 -11.28 3.17 -14.89
C PHE A 47 -9.84 3.24 -15.41
N VAL A 48 -9.37 2.17 -16.05
CA VAL A 48 -8.06 2.08 -16.70
C VAL A 48 -8.24 1.86 -18.19
N ILE A 49 -7.70 2.78 -18.99
CA ILE A 49 -7.70 2.68 -20.45
C ILE A 49 -6.79 1.51 -20.87
N PRO A 50 -7.19 0.64 -21.82
CA PRO A 50 -6.31 -0.42 -22.31
C PRO A 50 -5.06 0.15 -22.98
N ASN A 51 -3.92 -0.53 -22.82
CA ASN A 51 -2.59 -0.11 -23.28
C ASN A 51 -2.17 1.27 -22.79
N SER A 52 -2.59 1.67 -21.58
CA SER A 52 -2.22 2.96 -20.98
C SER A 52 -1.12 2.81 -19.92
N THR A 53 -0.46 3.93 -19.64
CA THR A 53 0.43 4.12 -18.50
C THR A 53 -0.12 5.26 -17.66
N ASN A 54 -0.30 5.01 -16.37
CA ASN A 54 -0.93 5.95 -15.44
C ASN A 54 -0.01 6.23 -14.27
N THR A 55 -0.13 7.44 -13.74
CA THR A 55 0.49 7.85 -12.48
C THR A 55 -0.62 8.08 -11.46
N TRP A 56 -0.55 7.38 -10.34
CA TRP A 56 -1.55 7.40 -9.29
C TRP A 56 -0.94 7.88 -7.98
N GLN A 57 -1.46 9.00 -7.47
CA GLN A 57 -1.06 9.54 -6.18
C GLN A 57 -2.06 9.14 -5.09
N SER A 58 -1.55 8.71 -3.94
CA SER A 58 -2.33 8.35 -2.75
C SER A 58 -1.70 8.98 -1.52
N LEU A 59 -2.52 9.38 -0.55
CA LEU A 59 -2.06 9.84 0.76
C LEU A 59 -2.27 8.71 1.78
N ILE A 60 -1.24 8.45 2.58
CA ILE A 60 -1.30 7.52 3.71
C ILE A 60 -1.10 8.33 4.97
N GLU A 61 -2.13 8.38 5.82
CA GLU A 61 -2.06 9.05 7.12
C GLU A 61 -1.46 8.11 8.17
N ALA A 62 -0.59 8.64 9.00
CA ALA A 62 0.01 7.85 10.07
C ALA A 62 -0.95 7.69 11.24
N ALA A 63 -0.93 6.52 11.88
CA ALA A 63 -1.51 6.34 13.19
C ALA A 63 -0.92 7.34 14.20
N PRO A 64 -1.65 7.68 15.29
CA PRO A 64 -1.14 8.55 16.34
C PRO A 64 0.23 8.12 16.86
N GLU A 65 1.12 9.07 17.17
CA GLU A 65 2.48 8.77 17.64
C GLU A 65 2.53 7.84 18.85
N SER A 66 1.51 7.89 19.73
CA SER A 66 1.39 7.02 20.90
C SER A 66 1.21 5.53 20.56
N GLN A 67 0.79 5.22 19.33
CA GLN A 67 0.59 3.86 18.82
C GLN A 67 1.76 3.39 17.94
N MET A 68 2.71 4.29 17.63
CA MET A 68 3.83 3.98 16.76
C MET A 68 4.90 3.19 17.49
N MET A 69 5.21 2.00 16.99
CA MET A 69 6.29 1.18 17.51
C MET A 69 7.66 1.69 17.04
N PRO A 70 8.73 1.54 17.85
CA PRO A 70 10.08 1.93 17.46
C PRO A 70 10.61 1.19 16.22
N ALA A 71 11.45 1.85 15.41
CA ALA A 71 11.99 1.31 14.17
C ALA A 71 12.74 -0.04 14.35
N ASN A 72 13.48 -0.20 15.46
CA ASN A 72 14.20 -1.43 15.78
C ASN A 72 13.28 -2.61 16.11
N VAL A 73 12.03 -2.35 16.52
CA VAL A 73 11.01 -3.38 16.73
C VAL A 73 10.36 -3.75 15.40
N LEU A 74 10.03 -2.74 14.59
CA LEU A 74 9.33 -2.91 13.31
C LEU A 74 10.21 -3.53 12.20
N THR A 75 11.49 -3.16 12.16
CA THR A 75 12.40 -3.52 11.05
C THR A 75 12.46 -5.04 10.85
N GLY A 76 12.24 -5.47 9.60
CA GLY A 76 12.23 -6.88 9.22
C GLY A 76 10.99 -7.66 9.69
N ASN A 77 10.10 -7.09 10.51
CA ASN A 77 8.91 -7.78 11.03
C ASN A 77 7.59 -7.29 10.41
N VAL A 78 7.64 -6.20 9.64
CA VAL A 78 6.50 -5.64 8.93
C VAL A 78 6.39 -6.23 7.53
N ILE A 79 5.20 -6.68 7.16
CA ILE A 79 4.84 -7.12 5.81
C ILE A 79 3.67 -6.26 5.33
N ILE A 80 3.82 -5.62 4.18
CA ILE A 80 2.67 -5.05 3.46
C ILE A 80 2.21 -6.08 2.44
N GLU A 81 1.00 -6.59 2.63
CA GLU A 81 0.28 -7.34 1.62
C GLU A 81 -0.53 -6.37 0.78
N THR A 82 -0.44 -6.47 -0.54
CA THR A 82 -1.22 -5.65 -1.48
C THR A 82 -1.99 -6.55 -2.40
N LYS A 83 -3.30 -6.36 -2.44
CA LYS A 83 -4.19 -7.01 -3.38
C LYS A 83 -4.65 -6.00 -4.42
N PHE A 84 -4.59 -6.43 -5.68
CA PHE A 84 -4.99 -5.65 -6.84
C PHE A 84 -6.31 -6.19 -7.35
N TYR A 85 -7.30 -5.32 -7.49
CA TYR A 85 -8.63 -5.71 -7.93
C TYR A 85 -9.06 -4.88 -9.14
N ASP A 86 -9.83 -5.51 -10.03
CA ASP A 86 -10.76 -4.83 -10.91
C ASP A 86 -12.18 -5.14 -10.43
N ASP A 87 -12.81 -4.15 -9.78
CA ASP A 87 -14.05 -4.33 -9.01
C ASP A 87 -13.93 -5.49 -7.99
N ASP A 88 -14.63 -6.61 -8.15
CA ASP A 88 -14.53 -7.77 -7.27
C ASP A 88 -13.50 -8.82 -7.73
N LEU A 89 -12.96 -8.68 -8.94
CA LEU A 89 -11.99 -9.61 -9.50
C LEU A 89 -10.61 -9.38 -8.88
N LEU A 90 -10.12 -10.35 -8.09
CA LEU A 90 -8.74 -10.35 -7.60
C LEU A 90 -7.77 -10.65 -8.75
N VAL A 91 -7.03 -9.63 -9.18
CA VAL A 91 -6.02 -9.74 -10.25
C VAL A 91 -4.73 -10.35 -9.72
N SER A 92 -4.24 -9.86 -8.59
CA SER A 92 -3.02 -10.41 -7.96
C SER A 92 -2.91 -10.06 -6.48
N THR A 93 -2.03 -10.80 -5.79
CA THR A 93 -1.62 -10.49 -4.41
C THR A 93 -0.10 -10.47 -4.35
N SER A 94 0.47 -9.42 -3.76
CA SER A 94 1.91 -9.30 -3.52
C SER A 94 2.19 -9.04 -2.04
N ARG A 95 3.40 -9.39 -1.59
CA ARG A 95 3.84 -9.17 -0.20
C ARG A 95 5.24 -8.60 -0.19
N VAL A 96 5.44 -7.51 0.54
CA VAL A 96 6.71 -6.80 0.66
C VAL A 96 7.12 -6.72 2.12
N ARG A 97 8.33 -7.19 2.45
CA ARG A 97 8.91 -7.05 3.79
C ARG A 97 9.65 -5.73 3.92
N LEU A 98 9.34 -4.97 4.97
CA LEU A 98 9.95 -3.66 5.21
C LEU A 98 11.13 -3.74 6.18
N PHE A 99 12.18 -3.01 5.85
CA PHE A 99 13.32 -2.76 6.73
C PHE A 99 13.47 -1.25 6.93
N TYR A 100 13.47 -0.81 8.19
CA TYR A 100 13.62 0.60 8.56
C TYR A 100 15.09 0.90 8.87
N VAL A 101 15.86 1.23 7.82
CA VAL A 101 17.27 1.63 7.90
C VAL A 101 17.46 3.13 8.09
#